data_AF-A0A849T1E4-F1
#
_entry.id   AF-A0A849T1E4-F1
#
_cell.length_a   1.000
_cell.length_b   1.000
_cell.length_c   1.000
_cell.angle_alpha   90.00
_cell.angle_beta   90.00
_cell.angle_gamma   90.00
#
_symmetry.space_group_name_H-M   'P 1'
#
loop_
_entity.id
_entity.type
_entity.pdbx_description
1 polymer ?
#
loop_
_entity_poly.entity_id
_entity_poly.type
_entity_poly.pdbx_seq_one_letter_code
_entity_poly.pdbx_strand_id
1 'polypeptide(L)'
;MLNQHFLQGDYQRTIAQATDSLFLPKHNEIPGLVGAYCFTGNLLEAKKVYKDSYQFLSESEKAACRFFLGLLYTRKSHYDKAFKIFYRNYKSLKPEANHLQKFYVYQGNAFYYFFQGKFRLSLKWAKKSFDAAVDAKDLYARSLSTDILAHNKLRLGEINMGLELLKKAENISQLMGNKSVSSAISSAELQYRAHYGYERR
;
A
#
# COMPACT_ATOMS: atom_id res chain seq x y z
N MET A 1 -15.61 -0.09 12.35
CA MET A 1 -14.55 -0.21 13.37
C MET A 1 -13.34 -0.95 12.83
N LEU A 2 -13.52 -1.95 11.95
CA LEU A 2 -12.42 -2.68 11.31
C LEU A 2 -11.39 -1.78 10.60
N ASN A 3 -11.90 -0.84 9.80
CA ASN A 3 -11.04 0.08 9.06
C ASN A 3 -10.15 0.92 9.98
N GLN A 4 -10.61 1.27 11.19
CA GLN A 4 -9.81 2.04 12.13
C GLN A 4 -8.60 1.22 12.62
N HIS A 5 -8.83 -0.04 13.02
CA HIS A 5 -7.73 -0.93 13.42
C HIS A 5 -6.75 -1.18 12.27
N PHE A 6 -7.26 -1.37 11.05
CA PHE A 6 -6.42 -1.53 9.86
C PHE A 6 -5.56 -0.30 9.61
N LEU A 7 -6.16 0.90 9.66
CA LEU A 7 -5.47 2.17 9.46
C LEU A 7 -4.43 2.45 10.55
N GLN A 8 -4.65 1.95 11.77
CA GLN A 8 -3.68 1.98 12.88
C GLN A 8 -2.59 0.91 12.78
N GLY A 9 -2.65 0.04 11.76
CA GLY A 9 -1.69 -1.04 11.57
C GLY A 9 -1.89 -2.25 12.48
N ASP A 10 -3.03 -2.34 13.18
CA ASP A 10 -3.39 -3.47 14.04
C ASP A 10 -4.14 -4.55 13.25
N TYR A 11 -3.39 -5.22 12.36
CA TYR A 11 -3.94 -6.19 11.42
C TYR A 11 -4.52 -7.43 12.11
N GLN A 12 -3.91 -7.86 13.22
CA GLN A 12 -4.41 -9.01 13.99
C GLN A 12 -5.76 -8.71 14.61
N ARG A 13 -5.95 -7.50 15.17
CA ARG A 13 -7.25 -7.09 15.70
C ARG A 13 -8.30 -6.89 14.61
N THR A 14 -7.92 -6.36 13.45
CA THR A 14 -8.82 -6.33 12.27
C THR A 14 -9.31 -7.72 11.91
N ILE A 15 -8.44 -8.72 11.88
CA ILE A 15 -8.84 -10.11 11.57
C ILE A 15 -9.71 -10.68 12.69
N ALA A 16 -9.28 -10.56 13.95
CA ALA A 16 -9.98 -11.11 15.11
C ALA A 16 -11.43 -10.61 15.20
N GLN A 17 -11.65 -9.31 14.97
CA GLN A 17 -12.98 -8.72 14.97
C GLN A 17 -13.84 -9.22 13.80
N ALA A 18 -13.24 -9.51 12.64
CA ALA A 18 -13.97 -10.03 11.48
C ALA A 18 -14.29 -11.54 11.60
N THR A 19 -13.60 -12.26 12.46
CA THR A 19 -13.84 -13.70 12.72
C THR A 19 -14.80 -13.95 13.88
N ASP A 20 -15.17 -12.92 14.63
CA ASP A 20 -16.22 -13.01 15.65
C ASP A 20 -17.57 -13.32 14.97
N SER A 21 -18.25 -14.39 15.40
CA SER A 21 -19.42 -14.98 14.74
C SER A 21 -20.62 -14.03 14.59
N LEU A 22 -20.63 -12.91 15.34
CA LEU A 22 -21.68 -11.90 15.29
C LEU A 22 -21.35 -10.73 14.35
N PHE A 23 -20.15 -10.71 13.76
CA PHE A 23 -19.68 -9.56 12.99
C PHE A 23 -19.65 -9.87 11.49
N LEU A 24 -20.47 -9.13 10.72
CA LEU A 24 -20.43 -9.13 9.26
C LEU A 24 -19.78 -7.84 8.76
N PRO A 25 -18.60 -7.89 8.11
CA PRO A 25 -17.94 -6.70 7.59
C PRO A 25 -18.81 -5.97 6.56
N LYS A 26 -18.88 -4.65 6.69
CA LYS A 26 -19.49 -3.81 5.65
C LYS A 26 -18.63 -3.85 4.39
N HIS A 27 -19.23 -3.61 3.21
CA HIS A 27 -18.50 -3.65 1.93
C HIS A 27 -17.27 -2.73 1.92
N ASN A 28 -17.36 -1.55 2.53
CA ASN A 28 -16.25 -0.60 2.65
C ASN A 28 -15.16 -1.00 3.66
N GLU A 29 -15.38 -2.03 4.47
CA GLU A 29 -14.39 -2.61 5.38
C GLU A 29 -13.64 -3.81 4.75
N ILE A 30 -14.14 -4.34 3.62
CA ILE A 30 -13.55 -5.48 2.93
C ILE A 30 -12.13 -5.23 2.45
N PRO A 31 -11.78 -4.08 1.82
CA PRO A 31 -10.39 -3.83 1.43
C PRO A 31 -9.42 -3.84 2.61
N GLY A 32 -9.81 -3.25 3.75
CA GLY A 32 -9.01 -3.26 4.97
C GLY A 32 -8.80 -4.69 5.50
N LEU A 33 -9.85 -5.51 5.50
CA LEU A 33 -9.76 -6.91 5.91
C LEU A 33 -8.86 -7.74 4.97
N VAL A 34 -9.03 -7.59 3.66
CA VAL A 34 -8.16 -8.22 2.66
C VAL A 34 -6.70 -7.78 2.85
N GLY A 35 -6.48 -6.48 3.11
CA GLY A 35 -5.18 -5.93 3.45
C GLY A 35 -4.58 -6.55 4.71
N ALA A 36 -5.36 -6.68 5.78
CA ALA A 36 -4.92 -7.27 7.04
C ALA A 36 -4.48 -8.73 6.88
N TYR A 37 -5.27 -9.55 6.17
CA TYR A 37 -4.87 -10.92 5.82
C TYR A 37 -3.59 -10.93 4.96
N CYS A 38 -3.46 -9.99 4.02
CA CYS A 38 -2.25 -9.89 3.21
C CYS A 38 -1.01 -9.54 4.03
N PHE A 39 -1.09 -8.58 4.96
CA PHE A 39 0.03 -8.17 5.80
C PHE A 39 0.44 -9.24 6.82
N THR A 40 -0.49 -10.10 7.22
CA THR A 40 -0.24 -11.26 8.10
C THR A 40 0.15 -12.54 7.33
N GLY A 41 0.20 -12.48 6.00
CA GLY A 41 0.65 -13.59 5.15
C GLY A 41 -0.41 -14.65 4.80
N ASN A 42 -1.65 -14.44 5.26
CA ASN A 42 -2.82 -15.30 5.11
C ASN A 42 -3.49 -15.15 3.73
N LEU A 43 -2.85 -15.71 2.70
CA LEU A 43 -3.25 -15.52 1.30
C LEU A 43 -4.60 -16.18 0.97
N LEU A 44 -4.90 -17.34 1.56
CA LEU A 44 -6.10 -18.11 1.22
C LEU A 44 -7.36 -17.36 1.68
N GLU A 45 -7.33 -16.86 2.90
CA GLU A 45 -8.35 -16.07 3.56
C GLU A 45 -8.56 -14.75 2.81
N ALA A 46 -7.47 -14.04 2.49
CA ALA A 46 -7.54 -12.81 1.70
C ALA A 46 -8.26 -13.02 0.36
N LYS A 47 -7.94 -14.12 -0.34
CA LYS A 47 -8.58 -14.47 -1.62
C LYS A 47 -10.04 -14.87 -1.43
N LYS A 48 -10.36 -15.62 -0.39
CA LYS A 48 -11.72 -16.06 -0.09
C LYS A 48 -12.62 -14.87 0.20
N VAL A 49 -12.21 -13.98 1.11
CA VAL A 49 -12.95 -12.74 1.43
C VAL A 49 -13.16 -11.90 0.18
N TYR A 50 -12.12 -11.66 -0.61
CA TYR A 50 -12.26 -10.89 -1.84
C TYR A 50 -13.22 -11.53 -2.85
N LYS A 51 -13.15 -12.85 -3.03
CA LYS A 51 -14.03 -13.59 -3.96
C LYS A 51 -15.48 -13.53 -3.50
N ASP A 52 -15.73 -13.81 -2.24
CA ASP A 52 -17.09 -13.92 -1.67
C ASP A 52 -17.78 -12.55 -1.64
N SER A 53 -17.03 -11.45 -1.50
CA SER A 53 -17.56 -10.09 -1.54
C SER A 53 -17.57 -9.43 -2.92
N TYR A 54 -16.98 -10.05 -3.95
CA TYR A 54 -16.61 -9.38 -5.20
C TYR A 54 -17.74 -8.59 -5.87
N GLN A 55 -18.95 -9.16 -5.92
CA GLN A 55 -20.10 -8.56 -6.62
C GLN A 55 -20.60 -7.28 -5.95
N PHE A 56 -20.34 -7.12 -4.65
CA PHE A 56 -20.83 -6.00 -3.86
C PHE A 56 -19.82 -4.85 -3.73
N LEU A 57 -18.60 -5.05 -4.23
CA LEU A 57 -17.55 -4.05 -4.16
C LEU A 57 -17.65 -3.06 -5.33
N SER A 58 -17.48 -1.78 -5.02
CA SER A 58 -17.18 -0.74 -6.00
C SER A 58 -15.85 -1.01 -6.71
N GLU A 59 -15.62 -0.37 -7.86
CA GLU A 59 -14.36 -0.53 -8.58
C GLU A 59 -13.15 0.00 -7.81
N SER A 60 -13.34 1.01 -6.95
CA SER A 60 -12.30 1.50 -6.04
C SER A 60 -11.92 0.45 -4.99
N GLU A 61 -12.91 -0.19 -4.36
CA GLU A 61 -12.68 -1.25 -3.37
C GLU A 61 -12.06 -2.50 -4.01
N LYS A 62 -12.49 -2.86 -5.22
CA LYS A 62 -11.85 -3.93 -6.00
C LYS A 62 -10.40 -3.60 -6.31
N ALA A 63 -10.10 -2.34 -6.65
CA ALA A 63 -8.73 -1.90 -6.91
C ALA A 63 -7.84 -1.98 -5.67
N ALA A 64 -8.37 -1.61 -4.51
CA ALA A 64 -7.70 -1.76 -3.23
C ALA A 64 -7.40 -3.22 -2.88
N CYS A 65 -8.40 -4.12 -3.03
CA CYS A 65 -8.21 -5.55 -2.79
C CYS A 65 -7.13 -6.16 -3.71
N ARG A 66 -7.16 -5.82 -5.01
CA ARG A 66 -6.14 -6.26 -5.97
C ARG A 66 -4.76 -5.70 -5.62
N PHE A 67 -4.68 -4.45 -5.18
CA PHE A 67 -3.44 -3.85 -4.70
C PHE A 67 -2.81 -4.68 -3.57
N PHE A 68 -3.57 -4.99 -2.51
CA PHE A 68 -3.06 -5.78 -1.37
C PHE A 68 -2.67 -7.21 -1.75
N LEU A 69 -3.48 -7.89 -2.58
CA LEU A 69 -3.15 -9.22 -3.08
C LEU A 69 -1.86 -9.22 -3.91
N GLY A 70 -1.70 -8.22 -4.78
CA GLY A 70 -0.49 -8.05 -5.59
C GLY A 70 0.75 -7.76 -4.74
N LEU A 71 0.59 -6.96 -3.68
CA LEU A 71 1.64 -6.67 -2.71
C LEU A 71 2.12 -7.95 -2.01
N LEU A 72 1.20 -8.79 -1.52
CA LEU A 72 1.58 -10.06 -0.89
C LEU A 72 2.31 -10.99 -1.86
N TYR A 73 1.83 -11.14 -3.10
CA TYR A 73 2.55 -11.94 -4.09
C TYR A 73 3.95 -11.41 -4.37
N THR A 74 4.11 -10.09 -4.45
CA THR A 74 5.41 -9.45 -4.68
C THR A 74 6.35 -9.70 -3.50
N ARG A 75 5.88 -9.57 -2.26
CA ARG A 75 6.67 -9.85 -1.05
C ARG A 75 7.07 -11.33 -0.91
N LYS A 76 6.27 -12.25 -1.45
CA LYS A 76 6.60 -13.69 -1.55
C LYS A 76 7.38 -14.04 -2.82
N SER A 77 7.89 -13.04 -3.56
CA SER A 77 8.64 -13.20 -4.81
C SER A 77 7.91 -13.97 -5.92
N HIS A 78 6.57 -14.07 -5.85
CA HIS A 78 5.72 -14.64 -6.88
C HIS A 78 5.38 -13.59 -7.96
N TYR A 79 6.41 -13.09 -8.65
CA TYR A 79 6.30 -11.95 -9.55
C TYR A 79 5.33 -12.15 -10.72
N ASP A 80 5.19 -13.37 -11.24
CA ASP A 80 4.23 -13.66 -12.32
C ASP A 80 2.77 -13.52 -11.86
N LYS A 81 2.49 -13.97 -10.63
CA LYS A 81 1.16 -13.82 -10.02
C LYS A 81 0.89 -12.35 -9.68
N ALA A 82 1.88 -11.65 -9.12
CA ALA A 82 1.79 -10.22 -8.86
C ALA A 82 1.50 -9.43 -10.14
N PHE A 83 2.22 -9.74 -11.23
CA PHE A 83 2.01 -9.11 -12.54
C PHE A 83 0.57 -9.28 -13.03
N LYS A 84 0.05 -10.51 -13.01
CA LYS A 84 -1.35 -10.78 -13.43
C LYS A 84 -2.36 -9.96 -12.62
N ILE A 85 -2.15 -9.82 -11.31
CA ILE A 85 -3.02 -9.04 -10.44
C ILE A 85 -2.91 -7.54 -10.73
N PHE A 86 -1.71 -6.98 -10.81
CA PHE A 86 -1.52 -5.55 -11.09
C PHE A 86 -1.94 -5.18 -12.51
N TYR A 87 -1.72 -6.05 -13.48
CA TYR A 87 -2.20 -5.88 -14.85
C TYR A 87 -3.72 -5.85 -14.92
N ARG A 88 -4.40 -6.79 -14.24
CA ARG A 88 -5.86 -6.77 -14.15
C ARG A 88 -6.36 -5.50 -13.46
N ASN A 89 -5.66 -5.03 -12.43
CA ASN A 89 -6.02 -3.80 -11.73
C ASN A 89 -5.91 -2.58 -12.66
N TYR A 90 -4.82 -2.49 -13.42
CA TYR A 90 -4.62 -1.46 -14.41
C TYR A 90 -5.67 -1.51 -15.53
N LYS A 91 -6.00 -2.69 -16.04
CA LYS A 91 -7.05 -2.86 -17.06
C LYS A 91 -8.45 -2.48 -16.59
N SER A 92 -8.72 -2.52 -15.28
CA SER A 92 -9.99 -2.03 -14.72
C SER A 92 -10.06 -0.52 -14.54
N LEU A 93 -8.95 0.20 -14.77
CA LEU A 93 -8.90 1.64 -14.59
C LEU A 93 -9.54 2.35 -15.80
N LYS A 94 -10.69 3.00 -15.56
CA LYS A 94 -11.37 3.83 -16.55
C LYS A 94 -10.92 5.30 -16.45
N PRO A 95 -11.05 6.12 -17.52
CA PRO A 95 -10.72 7.55 -17.48
C PRO A 95 -11.38 8.31 -16.31
N GLU A 96 -12.66 8.03 -16.08
CA GLU A 96 -13.54 8.60 -15.05
C GLU A 96 -13.32 8.01 -13.64
N ALA A 97 -12.36 7.10 -13.46
CA ALA A 97 -12.05 6.53 -12.16
C ALA A 97 -11.71 7.63 -11.14
N ASN A 98 -12.22 7.46 -9.92
CA ASN A 98 -11.91 8.37 -8.83
C ASN A 98 -10.41 8.30 -8.44
N HIS A 99 -9.95 9.33 -7.74
CA HIS A 99 -8.53 9.47 -7.38
C HIS A 99 -8.02 8.33 -6.50
N LEU A 100 -8.85 7.78 -5.62
CA LEU A 100 -8.46 6.66 -4.75
C LEU A 100 -8.25 5.36 -5.53
N GLN A 101 -9.10 5.07 -6.51
CA GLN A 101 -8.92 3.94 -7.43
C GLN A 101 -7.62 4.10 -8.24
N LYS A 102 -7.38 5.30 -8.78
CA LYS A 102 -6.14 5.66 -9.49
C LYS A 102 -4.92 5.43 -8.61
N PHE A 103 -4.96 5.88 -7.36
CA PHE A 103 -3.91 5.63 -6.37
C PHE A 103 -3.61 4.14 -6.24
N TYR A 104 -4.58 3.28 -5.95
CA TYR A 104 -4.31 1.85 -5.73
C TYR A 104 -3.70 1.16 -6.97
N VAL A 105 -4.12 1.55 -8.17
CA VAL A 105 -3.54 1.04 -9.42
C VAL A 105 -2.10 1.51 -9.59
N TYR A 106 -1.83 2.81 -9.40
CA TYR A 106 -0.50 3.37 -9.59
C TYR A 106 0.48 2.93 -8.51
N GLN A 107 0.04 2.90 -7.25
CA GLN A 107 0.80 2.40 -6.10
C GLN A 107 1.24 0.95 -6.31
N GLY A 108 0.33 0.08 -6.78
CA GLY A 108 0.66 -1.31 -7.05
C GLY A 108 1.74 -1.48 -8.12
N ASN A 109 1.65 -0.71 -9.22
CA ASN A 109 2.65 -0.74 -10.28
C ASN A 109 4.01 -0.18 -9.80
N ALA A 110 4.00 0.94 -9.05
CA ALA A 110 5.20 1.48 -8.43
C ALA A 110 5.89 0.44 -7.56
N PHE A 111 5.14 -0.18 -6.64
CA PHE A 111 5.65 -1.21 -5.75
C PHE A 111 6.23 -2.41 -6.52
N TYR A 112 5.50 -2.93 -7.50
CA TYR A 112 5.96 -4.05 -8.33
C TYR A 112 7.30 -3.76 -9.02
N TYR A 113 7.40 -2.62 -9.71
CA TYR A 113 8.62 -2.26 -10.44
C TYR A 113 9.78 -1.94 -9.50
N PHE A 114 9.51 -1.39 -8.31
CA PHE A 114 10.53 -1.17 -7.29
C PHE A 114 11.17 -2.50 -6.87
N PHE A 115 10.36 -3.51 -6.54
CA PHE A 115 10.86 -4.83 -6.14
C PHE A 115 11.53 -5.61 -7.27
N GLN A 116 11.31 -5.24 -8.53
CA GLN A 116 12.08 -5.74 -9.68
C GLN A 116 13.38 -4.97 -9.95
N GLY A 117 13.72 -3.97 -9.15
CA GLY A 117 14.89 -3.11 -9.38
C GLY A 117 14.72 -2.11 -10.53
N LYS A 118 13.52 -1.98 -11.11
CA LYS A 118 13.22 -1.08 -12.23
C LYS A 118 12.89 0.32 -11.72
N PHE A 119 13.81 0.94 -10.99
CA PHE A 119 13.57 2.17 -10.22
C PHE A 119 13.08 3.36 -11.06
N ARG A 120 13.60 3.57 -12.27
CA ARG A 120 13.13 4.65 -13.15
C ARG A 120 11.66 4.49 -13.57
N LEU A 121 11.24 3.25 -13.85
CA LEU A 121 9.85 2.95 -14.20
C LEU A 121 8.95 3.05 -12.97
N SER A 122 9.40 2.50 -11.86
CA SER A 122 8.74 2.62 -10.56
C SER A 122 8.52 4.09 -10.16
N LEU A 123 9.53 4.96 -10.32
CA LEU A 123 9.40 6.39 -10.05
C LEU A 123 8.29 7.06 -10.87
N LYS A 124 8.14 6.70 -12.16
CA LYS A 124 7.05 7.24 -12.99
C LYS A 124 5.67 6.90 -12.41
N TRP A 125 5.49 5.67 -11.93
CA TRP A 125 4.26 5.24 -11.28
C TRP A 125 4.09 5.82 -9.88
N ALA A 126 5.17 5.95 -9.12
CA ALA A 126 5.16 6.53 -7.77
C ALA A 126 4.70 7.98 -7.79
N LYS A 127 5.14 8.78 -8.76
CA LYS A 127 4.65 10.15 -8.96
C LYS A 127 3.14 10.20 -9.22
N LYS A 128 2.65 9.39 -10.16
CA LYS A 128 1.20 9.28 -10.44
C LYS A 128 0.40 8.84 -9.21
N SER A 129 0.95 7.91 -8.44
CA SER A 129 0.36 7.43 -7.18
C SER A 129 0.26 8.56 -6.16
N PHE A 130 1.34 9.33 -5.99
CA PHE A 130 1.39 10.48 -5.10
C PHE A 130 0.36 11.55 -5.47
N ASP A 131 0.31 11.93 -6.75
CA ASP A 131 -0.66 12.93 -7.23
C ASP A 131 -2.10 12.46 -6.96
N ALA A 132 -2.41 11.21 -7.31
CA ALA A 132 -3.73 10.63 -7.05
C ALA A 132 -4.07 10.54 -5.54
N ALA A 133 -3.09 10.26 -4.68
CA ALA A 133 -3.28 10.23 -3.24
C ALA A 133 -3.55 11.63 -2.65
N VAL A 134 -2.86 12.65 -3.16
CA VAL A 134 -3.10 14.05 -2.76
C VAL A 134 -4.50 14.49 -3.16
N ASP A 135 -4.91 14.23 -4.40
CA ASP A 135 -6.25 14.58 -4.90
C ASP A 135 -7.36 13.82 -4.17
N ALA A 136 -7.12 12.56 -3.80
CA ALA A 136 -8.05 11.76 -3.00
C ALA A 136 -8.24 12.31 -1.57
N LYS A 137 -7.37 13.20 -1.10
CA LYS A 137 -7.33 13.71 0.29
C LYS A 137 -7.30 12.60 1.34
N ASP A 138 -6.71 11.45 0.99
CA ASP A 138 -6.66 10.26 1.84
C ASP A 138 -5.29 10.14 2.52
N LEU A 139 -5.27 10.15 3.85
CA LEU A 139 -4.01 10.13 4.62
C LEU A 139 -3.24 8.81 4.45
N TYR A 140 -3.94 7.68 4.34
CA TYR A 140 -3.31 6.38 4.15
C TYR A 140 -2.63 6.29 2.79
N ALA A 141 -3.35 6.71 1.75
CA ALA A 141 -2.82 6.78 0.40
C ALA A 141 -1.61 7.73 0.31
N ARG A 142 -1.69 8.90 0.96
CA ARG A 142 -0.59 9.87 1.00
C ARG A 142 0.62 9.31 1.72
N SER A 143 0.44 8.59 2.82
CA SER A 143 1.54 7.94 3.52
C SER A 143 2.26 6.94 2.62
N LEU A 144 1.54 5.99 2.02
CA LEU A 144 2.12 4.93 1.20
C LEU A 144 2.76 5.43 -0.10
N SER A 145 2.12 6.42 -0.75
CA SER A 145 2.65 6.99 -1.99
C SER A 145 3.90 7.84 -1.75
N THR A 146 3.94 8.58 -0.63
CA THR A 146 5.13 9.33 -0.21
C THR A 146 6.28 8.39 0.11
N ASP A 147 6.02 7.30 0.83
CA ASP A 147 7.01 6.27 1.17
C ASP A 147 7.66 5.65 -0.08
N ILE A 148 6.85 5.12 -1.02
CA ILE A 148 7.42 4.51 -2.23
C ILE A 148 8.14 5.54 -3.11
N LEU A 149 7.68 6.79 -3.14
CA LEU A 149 8.38 7.86 -3.85
C LEU A 149 9.75 8.13 -3.24
N ALA A 150 9.83 8.19 -1.90
CA ALA A 150 11.06 8.35 -1.15
C ALA A 150 12.07 7.24 -1.47
N HIS A 151 11.63 5.99 -1.40
CA HIS A 151 12.44 4.83 -1.75
C HIS A 151 13.01 4.91 -3.18
N ASN A 152 12.21 5.33 -4.16
CA ASN A 152 12.68 5.51 -5.53
C ASN A 152 13.72 6.62 -5.65
N LYS A 153 13.51 7.75 -4.97
CA LYS A 153 14.45 8.87 -4.95
C LYS A 153 15.80 8.46 -4.37
N LEU A 154 15.79 7.76 -3.24
CA LEU A 154 16.99 7.21 -2.60
C LEU A 154 17.74 6.27 -3.54
N ARG A 155 17.05 5.28 -4.12
CA ARG A 155 17.66 4.31 -5.06
C ARG A 155 18.19 4.93 -6.36
N LEU A 156 17.76 6.16 -6.68
CA LEU A 156 18.24 6.92 -7.85
C LEU A 156 19.28 7.99 -7.48
N GLY A 157 19.73 8.04 -6.22
CA GLY A 157 20.78 8.94 -5.76
C GLY A 157 20.30 10.32 -5.29
N GLU A 158 18.99 10.58 -5.26
CA GLU A 158 18.41 11.83 -4.75
C GLU A 158 18.27 11.75 -3.21
N ILE A 159 19.41 11.70 -2.51
CA ILE A 159 19.48 11.26 -1.10
C ILE A 159 18.70 12.18 -0.16
N ASN A 160 19.01 13.48 -0.14
CA ASN A 160 18.38 14.45 0.76
C ASN A 160 16.85 14.48 0.59
N MET A 161 16.39 14.61 -0.65
CA MET A 161 14.96 14.60 -0.98
C MET A 161 14.29 13.29 -0.57
N GLY A 162 14.97 12.17 -0.77
CA GLY A 162 14.49 10.86 -0.36
C GLY A 162 14.30 10.75 1.16
N LEU A 163 15.28 11.20 1.95
CA LEU A 163 15.19 11.18 3.41
C LEU A 163 14.09 12.13 3.94
N GLU A 164 13.95 13.32 3.36
CA GLU A 164 12.86 14.24 3.69
C GLU A 164 11.48 13.62 3.43
N LEU A 165 11.34 12.92 2.31
CA LEU A 165 10.10 12.22 1.97
C LEU A 165 9.82 11.04 2.93
N LEU A 166 10.83 10.26 3.34
CA LEU A 166 10.64 9.21 4.35
C LEU A 166 10.13 9.82 5.67
N LYS A 167 10.77 10.88 6.16
CA LYS A 167 10.33 11.59 7.37
C LYS A 167 8.90 12.10 7.24
N LYS A 168 8.52 12.64 6.08
CA LYS A 168 7.15 13.07 5.80
C LYS A 168 6.16 11.90 5.83
N ALA A 169 6.50 10.77 5.22
CA ALA A 169 5.66 9.57 5.22
C ALA A 169 5.49 9.01 6.64
N GLU A 170 6.56 9.01 7.44
CA GLU A 170 6.53 8.61 8.84
C GLU A 170 5.59 9.49 9.65
N ASN A 171 5.73 10.81 9.55
CA ASN A 171 4.87 11.76 10.26
C ASN A 171 3.38 11.55 9.92
N ILE A 172 3.05 11.32 8.64
CA ILE A 172 1.67 11.02 8.22
C ILE A 172 1.18 9.70 8.85
N SER A 173 2.03 8.66 8.88
CA SER A 173 1.70 7.39 9.54
C SER A 173 1.44 7.56 11.04
N GLN A 174 2.27 8.35 11.72
CA GLN A 174 2.10 8.64 13.15
C GLN A 174 0.80 9.38 13.44
N LEU A 175 0.42 10.36 12.60
CA LEU A 175 -0.86 11.07 12.73
C LEU A 175 -2.07 10.13 12.63
N MET A 176 -1.98 9.05 11.86
CA MET A 176 -3.03 8.02 11.78
C MET A 176 -2.98 7.00 12.92
N GLY A 177 -1.97 7.08 13.80
CA GLY A 177 -1.69 6.06 14.80
C GLY A 177 -1.14 4.76 14.22
N ASN A 178 -0.64 4.77 12.96
CA ASN A 178 -0.10 3.58 12.30
C ASN A 178 1.34 3.28 12.72
N LYS A 179 1.47 2.63 13.88
CA LYS A 179 2.79 2.28 14.44
C LYS A 179 3.57 1.33 13.55
N SER A 180 2.88 0.34 12.96
CA SER A 180 3.51 -0.67 12.08
C SER A 180 4.20 -0.03 10.88
N VAL A 181 3.50 0.84 10.16
CA VAL A 181 4.06 1.54 8.99
C VAL A 181 5.12 2.56 9.42
N SER A 182 4.88 3.34 10.48
CA SER A 182 5.87 4.30 10.99
C SER A 182 7.19 3.63 11.37
N SER A 183 7.15 2.51 12.11
CA SER A 183 8.36 1.78 12.50
C SER A 183 9.10 1.18 11.28
N ALA A 184 8.36 0.72 10.27
CA ALA A 184 8.96 0.22 9.03
C ALA A 184 9.69 1.34 8.26
N ILE A 185 9.08 2.53 8.16
CA ILE A 185 9.68 3.70 7.51
C ILE A 185 10.92 4.16 8.26
N SER A 186 10.85 4.26 9.60
CA SER A 186 11.99 4.63 10.44
C SER A 186 13.17 3.66 10.27
N SER A 187 12.88 2.36 10.20
CA SER A 187 13.89 1.32 9.92
C SER A 187 14.51 1.48 8.54
N ALA A 188 13.70 1.79 7.52
CA ALA A 188 14.19 2.06 6.18
C ALA A 188 15.07 3.32 6.12
N GLU A 189 14.68 4.42 6.79
CA GLU A 189 15.49 5.64 6.91
C GLU A 189 16.87 5.30 7.49
N LEU A 190 16.91 4.56 8.60
CA LEU A 190 18.16 4.15 9.23
C LEU A 190 19.04 3.33 8.29
N GLN A 191 18.46 2.36 7.57
CA GLN A 191 19.18 1.55 6.59
C GLN A 191 19.78 2.39 5.46
N TYR A 192 19.03 3.33 4.90
CA TYR A 192 19.55 4.21 3.85
C TYR A 192 20.64 5.15 4.37
N ARG A 193 20.46 5.68 5.58
CA ARG A 193 21.47 6.53 6.21
C ARG A 193 22.78 5.77 6.43
N ALA A 194 22.70 4.54 6.95
CA ALA A 194 23.87 3.67 7.06
C ALA A 194 24.49 3.37 5.69
N HIS A 195 23.66 3.05 4.69
CA HIS A 195 24.13 2.72 3.34
C HIS A 195 24.86 3.88 2.65
N TYR A 196 24.41 5.11 2.85
CA TYR A 196 24.99 6.31 2.22
C TYR A 196 25.95 7.08 3.14
N GLY A 197 26.22 6.62 4.37
CA GLY A 197 27.06 7.33 5.33
C GLY A 197 26.49 8.69 5.76
N TYR A 198 25.17 8.80 5.90
CA TYR A 198 24.47 10.06 6.15
C TYR A 198 24.11 10.24 7.64
N GLU A 199 24.83 11.11 8.34
CA GLU A 199 24.54 11.50 9.73
C GLU A 199 23.55 12.67 9.82
N ARG A 200 22.72 12.69 10.88
CA ARG A 200 21.75 13.77 11.13
C ARG A 200 22.59 14.88 11.73
N ARG A 201 22.70 16.00 11.03
CA ARG A 201 23.15 17.25 11.65
C ARG A 201 22.03 17.84 12.48
#